data_AF-A0A966MMD3-F1
#
_entry.id   AF-A0A966MMD3-F1
#
_cell.length_a   1.000
_cell.length_b   1.000
_cell.length_c   1.000
_cell.angle_alpha   90.00
_cell.angle_beta   90.00
_cell.angle_gamma   90.00
#
_symmetry.space_group_name_H-M   'P 1'
#
loop_
_entity.id
_entity.type
_entity.pdbx_description
1 polymer ?
#
loop_
_entity_poly.entity_id
_entity_poly.type
_entity_poly.pdbx_seq_one_letter_code
_entity_poly.pdbx_strand_id
1 'polypeptide(L)'
;LDAKWAEYKALRGVTDDRTVDPDDFAVWGFEQLLAHRIPLYEAIAERFGYVIDMEDVPGVKSEGDLLDLLARTVDADVARRNSPSAGSAA
;
A
#
# COMPACT_ATOMS: atom_id res chain seq x y z
N LEU A 1 -15.81 12.56 4.42
CA LEU A 1 -16.41 12.01 3.18
C LEU A 1 -16.90 13.14 2.28
N ASP A 2 -17.63 14.12 2.82
CA ASP A 2 -18.16 15.27 2.07
C ASP A 2 -17.13 16.02 1.22
N ALA A 3 -15.92 16.28 1.76
CA ALA A 3 -14.85 16.92 0.99
C ALA A 3 -14.42 16.09 -0.24
N LYS A 4 -14.31 14.76 -0.08
CA LYS A 4 -13.95 13.84 -1.17
C LYS A 4 -15.09 13.66 -2.18
N TRP A 5 -16.34 13.69 -1.71
CA TRP A 5 -17.52 13.72 -2.57
C TRP A 5 -17.55 14.97 -3.45
N ALA A 6 -17.30 16.14 -2.86
CA ALA A 6 -17.24 17.40 -3.59
C ALA A 6 -16.07 17.44 -4.59
N GLU A 7 -14.89 16.97 -4.18
CA GLU A 7 -13.70 16.86 -5.04
C GLU A 7 -13.96 15.97 -6.25
N TYR A 8 -14.49 14.76 -6.04
CA TYR A 8 -14.85 13.83 -7.11
C TYR A 8 -15.84 14.46 -8.10
N LYS A 9 -16.93 15.04 -7.60
CA LYS A 9 -17.95 15.67 -8.43
C LYS A 9 -17.39 16.84 -9.25
N ALA A 10 -16.50 17.65 -8.66
CA ALA A 10 -15.81 18.71 -9.39
C ALA A 10 -14.90 18.17 -10.49
N LEU A 11 -14.13 17.11 -10.21
CA LEU A 11 -13.24 16.45 -11.19
C LEU A 11 -14.00 15.81 -12.35
N ARG A 12 -15.23 15.33 -12.12
CA ARG A 12 -16.08 14.70 -13.13
C ARG A 12 -17.09 15.66 -13.78
N GLY A 13 -17.14 16.92 -13.34
CA GLY A 13 -18.13 17.90 -13.82
C GLY A 13 -19.58 17.53 -13.49
N VAL A 14 -19.80 16.73 -12.44
CA VAL A 14 -21.11 16.25 -12.03
C VAL A 14 -21.68 17.13 -10.92
N THR A 15 -22.92 17.60 -11.09
CA THR A 15 -23.61 18.42 -10.08
C THR A 15 -24.71 17.65 -9.35
N ASP A 16 -25.50 16.86 -10.09
CA ASP A 16 -26.57 15.99 -9.56
C ASP A 16 -26.01 14.64 -9.11
N ASP A 17 -26.18 14.34 -7.83
CA ASP A 17 -25.76 13.08 -7.20
C ASP A 17 -26.34 11.84 -7.90
N ARG A 18 -27.52 11.96 -8.54
CA ARG A 18 -28.16 10.84 -9.26
C ARG A 18 -27.45 10.44 -10.55
N THR A 19 -26.55 11.28 -11.04
CA THR A 19 -25.80 11.07 -12.28
C THR A 19 -24.38 10.57 -12.06
N VAL A 20 -23.98 10.41 -10.79
CA VAL A 20 -22.69 9.82 -10.44
C VAL A 20 -22.67 8.34 -10.79
N ASP A 21 -21.61 7.91 -11.50
CA ASP A 21 -21.26 6.50 -11.63
C ASP A 21 -20.66 6.00 -10.29
N PRO A 22 -21.30 5.05 -9.60
CA PRO A 22 -20.81 4.53 -8.33
C PRO A 22 -19.52 3.71 -8.49
N ASP A 23 -19.29 3.06 -9.64
CA ASP A 23 -18.11 2.23 -9.87
C ASP A 23 -16.87 3.12 -10.06
N ASP A 24 -16.99 4.21 -10.83
CA ASP A 24 -15.92 5.21 -10.98
C ASP A 24 -15.60 5.90 -9.64
N PHE A 25 -16.63 6.25 -8.85
CA PHE A 25 -16.41 6.82 -7.52
C PHE A 25 -15.68 5.84 -6.59
N ALA A 26 -16.02 4.56 -6.63
CA ALA A 26 -15.37 3.53 -5.82
C ALA A 26 -13.89 3.37 -6.19
N VAL A 27 -13.56 3.29 -7.49
CA VAL A 27 -12.18 3.19 -7.98
C VAL A 27 -11.38 4.43 -7.60
N TRP A 28 -11.89 5.62 -7.92
CA TRP A 28 -11.23 6.88 -7.56
C TRP A 28 -11.04 7.00 -6.06
N GLY A 29 -12.06 6.70 -5.26
CA GLY A 29 -11.99 6.76 -3.81
C GLY A 29 -10.96 5.79 -3.22
N PHE A 30 -10.85 4.59 -3.79
CA PHE A 30 -9.86 3.60 -3.37
C PHE A 30 -8.44 4.04 -3.67
N GLU A 31 -8.17 4.63 -4.84
CA GLU A 31 -6.86 5.21 -5.17
C GLU A 31 -6.42 6.26 -4.15
N GLN A 32 -7.33 7.14 -3.74
CA GLN A 32 -7.04 8.16 -2.72
C GLN A 32 -6.73 7.53 -1.34
N LEU A 33 -7.45 6.46 -0.99
CA LEU A 33 -7.18 5.72 0.25
C LEU A 33 -5.80 5.08 0.21
N LEU A 34 -5.40 4.48 -0.91
CA LEU A 34 -4.06 3.90 -1.07
C LEU A 34 -2.98 4.98 -0.96
N ALA A 35 -3.12 6.08 -1.69
CA ALA A 35 -2.17 7.20 -1.66
C ALA A 35 -1.95 7.74 -0.24
N HIS A 36 -2.99 7.74 0.59
CA HIS A 36 -2.89 8.13 1.99
C HIS A 36 -2.27 7.05 2.89
N ARG A 37 -2.63 5.78 2.68
CA ARG A 37 -2.29 4.69 3.61
C ARG A 37 -0.93 4.06 3.36
N ILE A 38 -0.47 3.99 2.12
CA ILE A 38 0.83 3.42 1.75
C ILE A 38 1.96 4.05 2.59
N PRO A 39 2.18 5.38 2.60
CA PRO A 39 3.29 5.97 3.36
C PRO A 39 3.15 5.76 4.88
N LEU A 40 1.92 5.68 5.40
CA LEU A 40 1.69 5.41 6.82
C LEU A 40 2.08 3.99 7.20
N TYR A 41 1.73 3.01 6.38
CA TYR A 41 2.06 1.60 6.61
C TYR A 41 3.54 1.33 6.39
N GLU A 42 4.16 1.97 5.39
CA GLU A 42 5.61 1.94 5.18
C GLU A 42 6.35 2.45 6.43
N ALA A 43 5.99 3.62 6.95
CA ALA A 43 6.62 4.18 8.14
C ALA A 43 6.46 3.30 9.40
N ILE A 44 5.35 2.57 9.52
CA ILE A 44 5.17 1.58 10.59
C ILE A 44 6.10 0.38 10.37
N ALA A 45 6.15 -0.16 9.15
CA ALA A 45 6.98 -1.30 8.83
C ALA A 45 8.48 -0.99 9.00
N GLU A 46 8.95 0.15 8.52
CA GLU A 46 10.35 0.59 8.69
C GLU A 46 10.80 0.57 10.15
N ARG A 47 9.91 0.98 11.07
CA ARG A 47 10.21 1.12 12.50
C ARG A 47 9.96 -0.16 13.30
N PHE A 48 8.93 -0.92 12.94
CA PHE A 48 8.35 -1.93 13.83
C PHE A 48 8.01 -3.26 13.14
N GLY A 49 8.24 -3.41 11.83
CA GLY A 49 7.80 -4.59 11.11
C GLY A 49 8.64 -4.96 9.89
N TYR A 50 8.04 -5.83 9.09
CA TYR A 50 8.56 -6.30 7.82
C TYR A 50 7.45 -6.20 6.77
N VAL A 51 7.83 -6.04 5.51
CA VAL A 51 6.91 -5.98 4.37
C VAL A 51 7.06 -7.27 3.58
N ILE A 52 5.94 -7.91 3.25
CA ILE A 52 5.90 -9.04 2.31
C ILE A 52 5.24 -8.57 1.02
N ASP A 53 5.73 -9.07 -0.11
CA ASP A 53 5.11 -8.79 -1.41
C ASP A 53 3.82 -9.60 -1.56
N MET A 54 2.76 -8.95 -2.03
CA MET A 54 1.45 -9.60 -2.21
C MET A 54 1.53 -10.76 -3.22
N GLU A 55 2.52 -10.74 -4.11
CA GLU A 55 2.81 -11.76 -5.12
C GLU A 55 3.15 -13.12 -4.50
N ASP A 56 3.75 -13.13 -3.30
CA ASP A 56 4.17 -14.34 -2.59
C ASP A 56 3.02 -14.99 -1.81
N VAL A 57 2.00 -14.20 -1.44
CA VAL A 57 0.89 -14.62 -0.57
C VAL A 57 0.05 -15.76 -1.19
N PRO A 58 -0.30 -15.77 -2.49
CA PRO A 58 -1.04 -16.87 -3.10
C PRO A 58 -0.39 -18.24 -2.95
N GLY A 59 0.94 -18.30 -2.79
CA GLY A 59 1.70 -19.55 -2.58
C GLY A 59 1.54 -20.15 -1.18
N VAL A 60 1.09 -19.37 -0.19
CA VAL A 60 0.92 -19.82 1.19
C VAL A 60 -0.34 -20.67 1.31
N LYS A 61 -0.20 -21.98 1.54
CA LYS A 61 -1.31 -22.94 1.71
C LYS A 61 -1.31 -23.63 3.07
N SER A 62 -0.24 -23.47 3.82
CA SER A 62 -0.04 -24.05 5.14
C SER A 62 0.67 -23.07 6.06
N GLU A 63 0.68 -23.41 7.35
CA GLU A 63 1.49 -22.71 8.35
C GLU A 63 2.98 -22.73 8.00
N GLY A 64 3.49 -23.86 7.49
CA GLY A 64 4.89 -23.98 7.07
C GLY A 64 5.26 -23.00 5.96
N ASP A 65 4.40 -22.88 4.94
CA ASP A 65 4.64 -21.93 3.83
C ASP A 65 4.71 -20.48 4.32
N LEU A 66 3.87 -20.14 5.31
CA LEU A 66 3.88 -18.81 5.92
C LEU A 66 5.17 -18.57 6.69
N LEU A 67 5.58 -19.52 7.54
CA LEU A 67 6.82 -19.40 8.31
C LEU A 67 8.03 -19.27 7.39
N ASP A 68 8.08 -20.02 6.30
CA ASP A 68 9.14 -19.94 5.30
C ASP A 68 9.16 -18.58 4.59
N LEU A 69 8.00 -18.02 4.23
CA LEU A 69 7.91 -16.68 3.66
C LEU A 69 8.41 -15.61 4.63
N LEU A 70 7.99 -15.67 5.89
CA LEU A 70 8.41 -14.73 6.92
C LEU A 70 9.92 -14.83 7.19
N ALA A 71 10.47 -16.04 7.29
CA ALA A 71 11.90 -16.25 7.48
C ALA A 71 12.73 -15.61 6.36
N ARG A 72 12.37 -15.89 5.09
CA ARG A 72 13.04 -15.26 3.93
C ARG A 72 12.94 -13.74 3.95
N THR A 73 11.79 -13.21 4.32
CA THR A 73 11.55 -11.75 4.40
C THR A 73 12.44 -11.10 5.45
N VAL A 74 12.53 -11.69 6.64
CA VAL A 74 13.38 -11.20 7.73
C VAL A 74 14.85 -11.26 7.32
N ASP A 75 15.31 -12.37 6.74
CA ASP A 75 16.69 -12.53 6.28
C ASP A 75 17.08 -11.48 5.24
N ALA A 76 16.21 -11.25 4.25
CA ALA A 76 16.41 -10.25 3.21
C ALA A 76 16.46 -8.82 3.78
N ASP A 77 15.55 -8.48 4.70
CA ASP A 77 15.50 -7.17 5.33
C ASP A 77 16.73 -6.90 6.21
N VAL A 78 17.16 -7.89 6.98
CA VAL A 78 18.39 -7.82 7.79
C VAL A 78 19.60 -7.60 6.88
N ALA A 79 19.71 -8.33 5.76
CA ALA A 79 20.79 -8.14 4.79
C ALA A 79 20.76 -6.73 4.18
N ARG A 80 19.58 -6.20 3.84
CA ARG A 80 19.39 -4.84 3.34
C ARG A 80 19.82 -3.78 4.35
N ARG A 81 19.43 -3.92 5.63
CA ARG A 81 19.80 -2.97 6.71
C ARG A 81 21.28 -3.02 7.06
N ASN A 82 21.91 -4.18 6.94
CA ASN A 82 23.33 -4.39 7.25
C ASN A 82 24.28 -4.05 6.09
N SER A 83 23.76 -3.83 4.89
CA SER A 83 24.56 -3.37 3.76
C SER A 83 25.02 -1.92 4.02
N PRO A 84 26.33 -1.61 3.96
CA PRO A 84 26.79 -0.26 4.21
C PRO A 84 26.17 0.67 3.18
N SER A 85 25.55 1.77 3.65
CA SER A 85 25.04 2.82 2.78
C SER A 85 26.12 3.17 1.78
N ALA A 86 25.87 2.95 0.48
CA ALA A 86 26.65 3.61 -0.56
C ALA A 86 26.52 5.11 -0.25
N GLY A 87 27.62 5.66 0.29
CA GLY A 87 27.66 7.01 0.81
C GLY A 87 27.28 7.99 -0.29
N SER A 88 26.67 9.08 0.16
CA SER A 88 26.76 10.40 -0.46
C SER A 88 27.96 10.50 -1.39
N ALA A 89 27.71 10.56 -2.69
CA ALA A 89 28.70 10.84 -3.71
C ALA A 89 28.15 11.98 -4.57
N ALA A 90 28.70 13.17 -4.30
CA ALA A 90 28.73 14.39 -5.10
C ALA A 90 27.42 15.14 -5.39
#